data_AF-A0ABD0L8X9-F1
#
_entry.id   AF-A0ABD0L8X9-F1
#
_cell.length_a   1.000
_cell.length_b   1.000
_cell.length_c   1.000
_cell.angle_alpha   90.00
_cell.angle_beta   90.00
_cell.angle_gamma   90.00
#
_symmetry.space_group_name_H-M   'P 1'
#
loop_
_entity.id
_entity.type
_entity.pdbx_description
1 polymer ?
#
loop_
_entity_poly.entity_id
_entity_poly.type
_entity_poly.pdbx_seq_one_letter_code
_entity_poly.pdbx_strand_id
1 'polypeptide(L)'
;MQAVRKTGRHYAKFIAPTEKRLHPTRNCRVCTIPAKRKPGEKKMYLHRAETRFECRACGGIALCIEPCFELYHEFEDYKRKIKTFLNLHNRDAES
;
A
#
# COMPACT_ATOMS: atom_id res chain seq x y z
N MET A 1 -29.44 9.98 15.46
CA MET A 1 -27.96 9.88 15.51
C MET A 1 -27.40 10.77 14.41
N GLN A 2 -26.72 11.89 14.74
CA GLN A 2 -26.07 12.72 13.73
C GLN A 2 -24.79 12.02 13.25
N ALA A 3 -24.65 11.86 11.94
CA ALA A 3 -23.40 11.41 11.34
C ALA A 3 -22.37 12.53 11.45
N VAL A 4 -21.48 12.46 12.43
CA VAL A 4 -20.35 13.38 12.54
C VAL A 4 -19.42 13.14 11.34
N ARG A 5 -19.37 14.12 10.43
CA ARG A 5 -18.45 14.09 9.28
C ARG A 5 -17.02 14.18 9.80
N LYS A 6 -16.33 13.06 9.93
CA LYS A 6 -14.89 13.03 10.27
C LYS A 6 -14.11 13.75 9.17
N THR A 7 -13.50 14.88 9.49
CA THR A 7 -12.75 15.74 8.57
C THR A 7 -11.36 15.20 8.21
N GLY A 8 -10.88 14.14 8.88
CA GLY A 8 -9.57 13.50 8.65
C GLY A 8 -9.62 12.13 7.97
N ARG A 9 -10.66 11.83 7.17
CA ARG A 9 -10.72 10.54 6.46
C ARG A 9 -9.76 10.50 5.28
N HIS A 10 -8.95 9.45 5.20
CA HIS A 10 -8.11 9.17 4.06
C HIS A 10 -8.95 8.54 2.94
N TYR A 11 -8.79 9.02 1.71
CA TYR A 11 -9.49 8.51 0.54
C TYR A 11 -8.51 8.26 -0.61
N ALA A 12 -8.66 7.12 -1.27
CA ALA A 12 -7.96 6.87 -2.53
C ALA A 12 -8.48 7.84 -3.60
N LYS A 13 -7.56 8.51 -4.27
CA LYS A 13 -7.82 9.38 -5.42
C LYS A 13 -6.94 8.96 -6.58
N PHE A 14 -7.41 9.18 -7.81
CA PHE A 14 -6.55 9.00 -8.97
C PHE A 14 -5.42 10.03 -8.96
N ILE A 15 -4.22 9.57 -9.34
CA ILE A 15 -3.09 10.44 -9.63
C ILE A 15 -3.47 11.32 -10.82
N ALA A 16 -3.25 12.62 -10.70
CA ALA A 16 -3.63 13.59 -11.71
C ALA A 16 -2.88 13.32 -13.05
N PRO A 17 -3.56 13.40 -14.20
CA PRO A 17 -2.92 13.28 -15.50
C PRO A 17 -1.79 14.28 -15.69
N THR A 18 -0.80 13.91 -16.51
CA THR A 18 0.24 14.82 -16.99
C THR A 18 0.13 14.97 -18.50
N GLU A 19 0.77 15.99 -19.08
CA GLU A 19 0.79 16.21 -20.53
C GLU A 19 1.26 14.96 -21.31
N LYS A 20 2.15 14.16 -20.70
CA LYS A 20 2.72 12.96 -21.32
C LYS A 20 1.93 11.68 -21.02
N ARG A 21 1.13 11.64 -19.96
CA ARG A 21 0.43 10.43 -19.51
C ARG A 21 -0.96 10.77 -18.95
N LEU A 22 -1.99 10.30 -19.66
CA LEU A 22 -3.39 10.44 -19.23
C LEU A 22 -3.68 9.66 -17.94
N HIS A 23 -2.96 8.56 -17.72
CA HIS A 23 -3.19 7.61 -16.64
C HIS A 23 -1.87 7.27 -15.92
N PRO A 24 -1.28 8.24 -15.20
CA PRO A 24 0.01 8.03 -14.57
C PRO A 24 -0.07 7.00 -13.46
N THR A 25 0.98 6.19 -13.38
CA THR A 25 1.23 5.21 -12.33
C THR A 25 2.43 5.64 -11.51
N ARG A 26 2.45 5.29 -10.22
CA ARG A 26 3.60 5.49 -9.32
C ARG A 26 3.82 4.24 -8.49
N ASN A 27 5.05 4.04 -8.04
CA ASN A 27 5.39 2.93 -7.15
C ASN A 27 4.62 3.02 -5.83
N CYS A 28 3.92 1.94 -5.46
CA CYS A 28 3.21 1.89 -4.19
C CYS A 28 4.19 1.89 -3.01
N ARG A 29 3.94 2.76 -2.02
CA ARG A 29 4.80 2.93 -0.84
C ARG A 29 4.87 1.69 0.05
N VAL A 30 3.83 0.86 0.06
CA VAL A 30 3.77 -0.37 0.86
C VAL A 30 4.41 -1.54 0.10
N CYS A 31 4.04 -1.72 -1.17
CA CYS A 31 4.53 -2.82 -2.01
C CYS A 31 6.05 -2.80 -2.21
N THR A 32 6.65 -1.62 -2.25
CA THR A 32 8.10 -1.45 -2.46
C THR A 32 8.93 -1.73 -1.21
N ILE A 33 8.29 -1.96 -0.05
CA ILE A 33 8.99 -2.30 1.19
C ILE A 33 9.29 -3.79 1.18
N PRO A 34 10.59 -4.19 1.21
CA PRO A 34 10.94 -5.59 1.33
C PRO A 34 10.69 -6.09 2.75
N ALA A 35 10.08 -7.26 2.86
CA ALA A 35 10.13 -8.09 4.05
C ALA A 35 11.24 -9.14 3.92
N LYS A 36 11.94 -9.39 5.03
CA LYS A 36 12.83 -10.56 5.18
C LYS A 36 12.28 -11.42 6.32
N ARG A 37 12.24 -12.74 6.15
CA ARG A 37 11.91 -13.61 7.28
C ARG A 37 13.13 -13.78 8.17
N LYS A 38 14.31 -14.04 7.57
CA LYS A 38 15.61 -14.19 8.25
C LYS A 38 16.75 -13.41 7.56
N PRO A 39 17.84 -13.09 8.27
CA PRO A 39 19.09 -12.63 7.65
C PRO A 39 19.56 -13.65 6.60
N GLY A 40 19.98 -13.19 5.42
CA GLY A 40 20.45 -14.05 4.32
C GLY A 40 19.39 -14.51 3.32
N GLU A 41 18.10 -14.39 3.63
CA GLU A 41 17.03 -14.79 2.69
C GLU A 41 16.74 -13.75 1.60
N LYS A 42 16.16 -14.23 0.49
CA LYS A 42 15.65 -13.39 -0.59
C LYS A 42 14.60 -12.40 -0.05
N LYS A 43 14.67 -11.16 -0.51
CA LYS A 43 13.67 -10.13 -0.18
C LYS A 43 12.31 -10.55 -0.76
N MET A 44 11.30 -10.58 0.09
CA MET A 44 9.91 -10.76 -0.32
C MET A 44 9.22 -9.40 -0.36
N TYR A 45 8.34 -9.20 -1.32
CA TYR A 45 7.54 -7.98 -1.48
C TYR A 45 6.08 -8.39 -1.54
N LEU A 46 5.18 -7.54 -1.04
CA LEU A 46 3.73 -7.80 -1.10
C LEU A 46 3.30 -8.14 -2.54
N HIS A 47 3.77 -7.31 -3.47
CA HIS A 47 3.69 -7.45 -4.91
C HIS A 47 4.60 -6.39 -5.54
N ARG A 48 5.00 -6.53 -6.81
CA ARG A 48 5.68 -5.44 -7.54
C ARG A 48 4.65 -4.62 -8.32
N ALA A 49 3.85 -3.83 -7.63
CA ALA A 49 2.82 -3.01 -8.29
C ALA A 49 3.14 -1.52 -8.30
N GLU A 50 2.95 -0.93 -9.47
CA GLU A 50 2.61 0.46 -9.60
C GLU A 50 1.09 0.64 -9.35
N THR A 51 0.71 1.81 -8.84
CA THR A 51 -0.68 2.16 -8.56
C THR A 51 -1.03 3.46 -9.27
N ARG A 52 -2.30 3.58 -9.66
CA ARG A 52 -2.90 4.82 -10.17
C ARG A 52 -3.55 5.64 -9.07
N PHE A 53 -3.47 5.18 -7.83
CA PHE A 53 -4.13 5.79 -6.69
C PHE A 53 -3.12 6.41 -5.72
N GLU A 54 -3.52 7.53 -5.13
CA GLU A 54 -2.79 8.24 -4.10
C GLU A 54 -3.72 8.65 -2.96
N CYS A 55 -3.14 8.84 -1.77
CA CYS A 55 -3.81 9.50 -0.66
C CYS A 55 -3.36 10.96 -0.59
N ARG A 56 -4.22 11.89 -1.00
CA ARG A 56 -3.92 13.34 -0.96
C ARG A 56 -3.80 13.90 0.45
N ALA A 57 -4.55 13.34 1.40
CA ALA A 57 -4.45 13.70 2.81
C ALA A 57 -3.06 13.39 3.41
N CYS A 58 -2.32 12.44 2.81
CA CYS A 58 -0.94 12.11 3.20
C CYS A 58 0.14 12.80 2.34
N GLY A 59 -0.22 13.83 1.56
CA GLY A 59 0.72 14.50 0.66
C GLY A 59 0.95 13.78 -0.67
N GLY A 60 -0.02 13.00 -1.15
CA GLY A 60 0.06 12.34 -2.45
C GLY A 60 0.90 11.04 -2.43
N ILE A 61 0.79 10.29 -1.33
CA ILE A 61 1.44 8.98 -1.21
C ILE A 61 0.69 7.97 -2.08
N ALA A 62 1.41 7.34 -3.01
CA ALA A 62 0.89 6.32 -3.90
C ALA A 62 0.67 5.00 -3.14
N LEU A 63 -0.57 4.52 -3.12
CA LEU A 63 -0.98 3.27 -2.45
C LEU A 63 -1.89 2.45 -3.36
N CYS A 64 -1.74 1.13 -3.36
CA CYS A 64 -2.74 0.24 -3.95
C CYS A 64 -4.02 0.28 -3.11
N ILE A 65 -5.19 0.07 -3.72
CA ILE A 65 -6.48 0.17 -3.00
C ILE A 65 -6.53 -0.84 -1.87
N GLU A 66 -6.26 -2.12 -2.14
CA GLU A 66 -6.11 -3.14 -1.10
C GLU A 66 -4.92 -4.04 -1.41
N PRO A 67 -4.24 -4.59 -0.38
CA PRO A 67 -4.42 -4.30 1.07
C PRO A 67 -3.63 -3.06 1.53
N CYS A 68 -2.94 -2.37 0.61
CA CYS A 68 -1.95 -1.36 0.95
C CYS A 68 -2.54 -0.09 1.57
N PHE A 69 -3.74 0.32 1.15
CA PHE A 69 -4.39 1.51 1.69
C PHE A 69 -4.77 1.32 3.15
N GLU A 70 -5.34 0.16 3.50
CA GLU A 70 -5.66 -0.22 4.88
C GLU A 70 -4.38 -0.28 5.71
N LEU A 71 -3.39 -1.07 5.26
CA LEU A 71 -2.14 -1.25 5.99
C LEU A 71 -1.46 0.07 6.36
N TYR A 72 -1.39 1.01 5.41
CA TYR A 72 -0.70 2.29 5.59
C TYR A 72 -1.42 3.25 6.54
N HIS A 73 -2.76 3.24 6.57
CA HIS A 73 -3.53 4.21 7.38
C HIS A 73 -3.96 3.65 8.74
N GLU A 74 -4.10 2.33 8.89
CA GLU A 74 -4.61 1.73 10.13
C GLU A 74 -3.52 1.33 11.11
N PHE A 75 -2.28 1.10 10.64
CA PHE A 75 -1.19 0.62 11.49
C PHE A 75 0.00 1.59 11.49
N GLU A 76 0.37 2.09 12.67
CA GLU A 76 1.59 2.89 12.85
C GLU A 76 2.84 2.09 12.42
N ASP A 77 2.91 0.81 12.79
CA ASP A 77 3.95 -0.14 12.36
C ASP A 77 3.44 -1.04 11.22
N TYR A 78 2.96 -0.42 10.14
CA TYR A 78 2.51 -1.12 8.94
C TYR A 78 3.63 -1.99 8.32
N LYS A 79 4.91 -1.64 8.52
CA LYS A 79 6.06 -2.44 8.05
C LYS A 79 6.09 -3.84 8.68
N ARG A 80 5.81 -3.94 9.99
CA ARG A 80 5.69 -5.23 10.66
C ARG A 80 4.50 -6.02 10.14
N LYS A 81 3.38 -5.34 9.87
CA LYS A 81 2.17 -5.97 9.31
C LYS A 81 2.37 -6.52 7.90
N ILE A 82 3.18 -5.85 7.05
CA ILE A 82 3.59 -6.38 5.73
C ILE A 82 4.22 -7.78 5.88
N LYS A 83 5.12 -7.97 6.86
CA LYS A 83 5.76 -9.27 7.10
C LYS A 83 4.74 -10.33 7.50
N THR A 84 3.83 -10.00 8.40
CA THR A 84 2.74 -10.90 8.80
C THR A 84 1.85 -11.26 7.62
N PHE A 85 1.40 -10.28 6.85
CA PHE A 85 0.56 -10.47 5.66
C PHE A 85 1.24 -11.42 4.67
N LEU A 86 2.52 -11.16 4.34
CA LEU A 86 3.29 -12.04 3.47
C LEU A 86 3.41 -13.46 4.01
N ASN A 87 3.62 -13.63 5.32
CA ASN A 87 3.71 -14.97 5.90
C ASN A 87 2.39 -15.75 5.82
N LEU A 88 1.24 -15.06 5.90
CA LEU A 88 -0.07 -15.68 5.77
C LEU A 88 -0.32 -16.16 4.34
N HIS A 89 -0.04 -15.33 3.33
CA HIS A 89 -0.38 -15.59 1.93
C HIS A 89 0.69 -16.32 1.10
N ASN A 90 1.83 -16.69 1.70
CA ASN A 90 2.84 -17.54 1.04
C ASN A 90 2.76 -19.01 1.47
N ARG A 91 1.75 -19.42 2.23
CA ARG A 91 1.54 -20.83 2.61
C ARG A 91 0.94 -21.69 1.50
N ASP A 92 0.44 -21.06 0.43
CA ASP A 92 -0.16 -21.73 -0.72
C ASP A 92 0.85 -22.11 -1.83
N ALA A 93 2.16 -21.91 -1.59
CA ALA A 93 3.22 -22.21 -2.54
C ALA A 93 4.05 -23.47 -2.19
N GLU A 94 3.69 -24.19 -1.12
CA GLU A 94 4.33 -25.44 -0.67
C GLU A 94 3.32 -26.60 -0.59
N SER A 95 2.53 -26.80 -1.64
CA SER A 95 1.67 -27.99 -1.78
C SER A 95 1.97 -28.77 -3.06
#